data_AF-A0A0Q0CFJ8-F1
#
_entry.id   AF-A0A0Q0CFJ8-F1
#
_cell.length_a   1.000
_cell.length_b   1.000
_cell.length_c   1.000
_cell.angle_alpha   90.00
_cell.angle_beta   90.00
_cell.angle_gamma   90.00
#
_symmetry.space_group_name_H-M   'P 1'
#
loop_
_entity.id
_entity.type
_entity.pdbx_description
1 polymer ?
#
loop_
_entity_poly.entity_id
_entity_poly.type
_entity_poly.pdbx_seq_one_letter_code
_entity_poly.pdbx_strand_id
1 'polypeptide(L)'
;LKDLKMCIRDRDTSVWVEHFRNNSPELVNLLSQDRVLIHPMVIGELACGTPPDRSNTLTDLGDLRGAQQPTVSEVIAFLNTHKL
;
A
#
# COMPACT_ATOMS: atom_id res chain seq x y z
N LEU A 1 5.82 16.20 -12.73
CA LEU A 1 5.64 14.71 -12.80
C LEU A 1 6.48 13.96 -11.77
N LYS A 2 7.74 14.35 -11.50
CA LYS A 2 8.52 13.80 -10.39
C LYS A 2 8.00 14.25 -9.01
N ASP A 3 7.42 15.45 -8.94
CA ASP A 3 6.91 16.02 -7.68
C ASP A 3 5.57 15.43 -7.23
N LEU A 4 4.75 14.92 -8.17
CA LEU A 4 3.49 14.24 -7.84
C LEU A 4 3.71 12.80 -7.31
N LYS A 5 4.83 12.17 -7.68
CA LYS A 5 5.23 10.85 -7.15
C LYS A 5 5.69 10.92 -5.69
N MET A 6 6.00 12.11 -5.17
CA MET A 6 6.45 12.27 -3.79
C MET A 6 5.27 12.47 -2.82
N CYS A 7 4.16 13.09 -3.25
CA CYS A 7 3.01 13.34 -2.37
C CYS A 7 2.13 12.11 -2.07
N ILE A 8 2.28 10.99 -2.79
CA ILE A 8 1.55 9.74 -2.49
C ILE A 8 2.40 8.79 -1.60
N ARG A 9 3.63 9.18 -1.27
CA ARG A 9 4.66 8.30 -0.70
C ARG A 9 4.57 8.06 0.81
N ASP A 10 3.85 8.86 1.59
CA ASP A 10 4.33 9.07 2.97
C ASP A 10 3.70 8.27 4.10
N ARG A 11 2.62 7.49 3.90
CA ARG A 11 2.06 6.68 5.01
C ARG A 11 2.04 5.17 4.79
N ASP A 12 1.48 4.70 3.69
CA ASP A 12 1.27 3.25 3.55
C ASP A 12 2.60 2.54 3.31
N THR A 13 3.45 3.06 2.43
CA THR A 13 4.78 2.47 2.19
C THR A 13 5.75 2.71 3.35
N SER A 14 5.60 3.78 4.14
CA SER A 14 6.45 4.01 5.31
C SER A 14 6.19 2.99 6.43
N VAL A 15 4.94 2.54 6.62
CA VAL A 15 4.60 1.42 7.54
C VAL A 15 5.32 0.13 7.14
N TRP A 16 5.34 -0.21 5.84
CA TRP A 16 6.05 -1.39 5.33
C TRP A 16 7.56 -1.27 5.48
N VAL A 17 8.15 -0.12 5.14
CA VAL A 17 9.58 0.13 5.29
C VAL A 17 10.02 0.02 6.75
N GLU A 18 9.22 0.57 7.67
CA GLU A 18 9.47 0.46 9.11
C GLU A 18 9.37 -1.00 9.58
N HIS A 19 8.35 -1.72 9.13
CA HIS A 19 8.18 -3.13 9.44
C HIS A 19 9.37 -3.99 8.96
N PHE A 20 9.88 -3.76 7.75
CA PHE A 20 11.04 -4.49 7.25
C PHE A 20 12.34 -4.19 8.03
N ARG A 21 12.45 -3.01 8.64
CA ARG A 21 13.63 -2.63 9.44
C ARG A 21 13.56 -3.16 10.86
N ASN A 22 12.40 -3.01 11.50
CA ASN A 22 12.26 -3.16 12.94
C ASN A 22 11.26 -4.25 13.35
N ASN A 23 10.69 -5.01 12.40
CA ASN A 23 9.66 -6.04 12.63
C ASN A 23 8.51 -5.53 13.51
N SER A 24 7.74 -4.56 13.00
CA SER A 24 6.61 -3.95 13.74
C SER A 24 5.65 -5.02 14.29
N PRO A 25 5.57 -5.23 15.63
CA PRO A 25 4.75 -6.29 16.22
C PRO A 25 3.25 -6.09 16.01
N GLU A 26 2.82 -4.82 15.94
CA GLU A 26 1.43 -4.48 15.65
C GLU A 26 1.03 -4.94 14.24
N LEU A 27 1.88 -4.68 13.25
CA LEU A 27 1.62 -5.13 11.88
C LEU A 27 1.65 -6.66 11.78
N VAL A 28 2.57 -7.34 12.47
CA VAL A 28 2.57 -8.81 12.55
C VAL A 28 1.24 -9.33 13.08
N ASN A 29 0.73 -8.76 14.16
CA ASN A 29 -0.55 -9.17 14.74
C ASN A 29 -1.70 -8.95 13.76
N LEU A 30 -1.77 -7.80 13.09
CA LEU A 30 -2.79 -7.51 12.08
C LEU A 30 -2.72 -8.44 10.87
N LEU A 31 -1.51 -8.78 10.40
CA LEU A 31 -1.28 -9.74 9.32
C LEU A 31 -1.77 -11.14 9.72
N SER A 32 -1.44 -11.59 10.95
CA SER A 32 -1.89 -12.89 11.47
C SER A 32 -3.41 -13.02 11.60
N GLN A 33 -4.10 -11.88 11.70
CA GLN A 33 -5.56 -11.81 11.80
C GLN A 33 -6.25 -11.56 10.44
N ASP A 34 -5.50 -11.51 9.33
CA ASP A 34 -6.01 -11.20 7.99
C ASP A 34 -6.76 -9.84 7.94
N ARG A 35 -6.24 -8.86 8.71
CA ARG A 35 -6.82 -7.51 8.88
C ARG A 35 -6.11 -6.42 8.08
N VAL A 36 -5.05 -6.78 7.35
CA VAL A 36 -4.29 -5.86 6.51
C VAL A 36 -4.83 -5.91 5.09
N LEU A 37 -5.19 -4.74 4.55
CA LEU A 37 -5.48 -4.58 3.14
C LEU A 37 -4.26 -3.99 2.44
N ILE A 38 -4.02 -4.39 1.19
CA ILE A 38 -2.96 -3.82 0.38
C ILE A 38 -3.51 -3.20 -0.90
N HIS A 39 -3.06 -1.99 -1.20
CA HIS A 39 -3.35 -1.35 -2.48
C HIS A 39 -2.28 -1.77 -3.51
N PRO A 40 -2.63 -2.14 -4.75
CA PRO A 40 -1.63 -2.58 -5.74
C PRO A 40 -0.51 -1.57 -6.01
N MET A 41 -0.79 -0.26 -5.87
CA MET A 41 0.23 0.78 -6.01
C MET A 41 1.30 0.73 -4.92
N VAL A 42 0.97 0.31 -3.70
CA VAL A 42 1.94 0.11 -2.60
C VAL A 42 2.91 -1.01 -2.95
N ILE A 43 2.42 -2.12 -3.51
CA ILE A 43 3.27 -3.22 -4.01
C ILE A 43 4.21 -2.69 -5.10
N GLY A 44 3.68 -1.90 -6.03
CA GLY A 44 4.49 -1.26 -7.08
C GLY A 44 5.59 -0.35 -6.53
N GLU A 45 5.27 0.49 -5.54
CA GLU A 45 6.26 1.34 -4.88
C GLU A 45 7.34 0.54 -4.15
N LEU A 46 6.96 -0.51 -3.40
CA LEU A 46 7.90 -1.41 -2.74
C LEU A 46 8.75 -2.19 -3.74
N ALA A 47 8.16 -2.62 -4.86
CA ALA A 47 8.87 -3.26 -5.96
C ALA A 47 9.84 -2.30 -6.66
N CYS A 48 9.62 -0.98 -6.66
CA CYS A 48 10.62 -0.03 -7.14
C CYS A 48 11.79 0.16 -6.14
N GLY A 49 11.62 -0.25 -4.88
CA GLY A 49 12.68 -0.28 -3.87
C GLY A 49 13.46 -1.60 -3.83
N THR A 50 14.20 -1.79 -2.74
CA THR A 50 15.00 -3.00 -2.48
C THR A 50 14.54 -3.69 -1.18
N PRO A 51 13.31 -4.24 -1.14
CA PRO A 51 12.82 -4.95 0.04
C PRO A 51 13.68 -6.20 0.32
N PRO A 52 13.80 -6.63 1.59
CA PRO A 52 14.49 -7.87 1.94
C PRO A 52 13.80 -9.05 1.24
N ASP A 53 14.58 -10.07 0.87
CA ASP A 53 14.09 -11.27 0.16
C ASP A 53 13.01 -10.96 -0.90
N ARG A 54 13.39 -10.06 -1.82
CA ARG A 54 12.48 -9.35 -2.72
C ARG A 54 11.41 -10.25 -3.36
N SER A 55 11.79 -11.44 -3.83
CA SER A 55 10.85 -12.32 -4.52
C SER A 55 9.75 -12.78 -3.57
N ASN A 56 10.14 -13.34 -2.42
CA ASN A 56 9.19 -13.84 -1.42
C ASN A 56 8.35 -12.71 -0.86
N THR A 57 8.97 -11.57 -0.52
CA THR A 57 8.24 -10.40 -0.01
C THR A 57 7.19 -9.91 -1.00
N LEU A 58 7.49 -9.81 -2.30
CA LEU A 58 6.50 -9.35 -3.28
C LEU A 58 5.40 -10.39 -3.53
N THR A 59 5.70 -11.68 -3.44
CA THR A 59 4.70 -12.76 -3.48
C THR A 59 3.77 -12.67 -2.27
N ASP A 60 4.33 -12.61 -1.06
CA ASP A 60 3.56 -12.55 0.18
C ASP A 60 2.65 -11.30 0.23
N LEU A 61 3.17 -10.15 -0.22
CA LEU A 61 2.38 -8.93 -0.35
C LEU A 61 1.26 -9.07 -1.40
N GLY A 62 1.48 -9.84 -2.46
CA GLY A 62 0.48 -10.12 -3.50
C GLY A 62 -0.66 -11.02 -3.02
N ASP A 63 -0.42 -11.84 -2.00
CA ASP A 63 -1.41 -12.74 -1.40
C ASP A 63 -2.31 -12.05 -0.36
N LEU A 64 -1.95 -10.84 0.07
CA LEU A 64 -2.79 -10.04 0.97
C LEU A 64 -4.10 -9.62 0.30
N ARG A 65 -5.12 -9.43 1.12
CA ARG A 65 -6.42 -8.91 0.65
C ARG A 65 -6.24 -7.54 -0.02
N GLY A 66 -6.71 -7.43 -1.26
CA GLY A 66 -6.68 -6.19 -2.00
C GLY A 66 -7.64 -5.14 -1.41
N ALA A 67 -7.15 -3.92 -1.24
CA ALA A 67 -8.01 -2.76 -0.98
C ALA A 67 -8.96 -2.54 -2.17
N GLN A 68 -10.23 -2.22 -1.87
CA GLN A 68 -11.19 -1.88 -2.91
C GLN A 68 -10.79 -0.57 -3.58
N GLN A 69 -10.62 -0.61 -4.89
CA GLN A 69 -10.24 0.55 -5.69
C GLN A 69 -11.49 1.15 -6.31
N PRO A 70 -11.76 2.45 -6.09
CA PRO A 70 -12.81 3.11 -6.82
C PRO A 70 -12.43 3.21 -8.29
N THR A 71 -13.41 3.03 -9.15
CA THR A 71 -13.31 3.35 -10.57
C THR A 71 -13.19 4.86 -10.77
N VAL A 72 -12.64 5.27 -11.92
CA VAL A 72 -12.55 6.69 -12.29
C VAL A 72 -13.94 7.36 -12.26
N SER A 73 -14.98 6.64 -12.70
CA SER A 73 -16.35 7.13 -12.69
C SER A 73 -16.88 7.37 -11.27
N GLU A 74 -16.61 6.46 -10.33
CA GLU A 74 -16.98 6.64 -8.91
C GLU A 74 -16.26 7.83 -8.28
N VAL A 75 -14.97 8.01 -8.59
CA VAL A 75 -14.21 9.18 -8.11
C VAL A 75 -14.81 10.48 -8.65
N ILE A 76 -15.10 10.57 -9.95
CA ILE A 76 -15.72 11.76 -10.56
C ILE A 76 -17.10 12.02 -9.95
N ALA A 77 -17.92 10.97 -9.77
CA ALA A 77 -19.23 11.10 -9.14
C ALA A 77 -19.12 11.60 -7.70
N PHE A 78 -18.14 11.11 -6.94
CA PHE A 78 -17.87 11.56 -5.58
C PHE A 78 -17.48 13.04 -5.52
N LEU A 79 -16.57 13.49 -6.39
CA LEU A 79 -16.13 14.89 -6.48
C LEU A 79 -17.29 15.83 -6.81
N ASN A 80 -18.10 15.46 -7.81
CA ASN A 80 -19.28 16.25 -8.21
C ASN A 80 -20.33 16.33 -7.09
N THR A 81 -20.49 15.25 -6.32
CA THR A 81 -21.44 15.18 -5.20
C THR A 81 -21.00 16.04 -4.02
N HIS A 82 -19.70 16.04 -3.71
CA HIS A 82 -19.14 16.73 -2.54
C HIS A 82 -18.58 18.13 -2.85
N LYS A 83 -18.61 18.57 -4.12
CA LYS A 83 -18.11 19.87 -4.59
C LYS A 83 -16.66 20.15 -4.17
N LEU A 84 -15.79 19.17 -4.40
CA LEU A 84 -14.35 19.25 -4.15
C LEU A 84 -13.58 19.70 -5.40
#